data_AF-A0A7C1ICZ2-F1
#
_entry.id   AF-A0A7C1ICZ2-F1
#
_cell.length_a   1.000
_cell.length_b   1.000
_cell.length_c   1.000
_cell.angle_alpha   90.00
_cell.angle_beta   90.00
_cell.angle_gamma   90.00
#
_symmetry.space_group_name_H-M   'P 1'
#
loop_
_entity.id
_entity.type
_entity.pdbx_description
1 polymer ?
#
loop_
_entity_poly.entity_id
_entity_poly.type
_entity_poly.pdbx_seq_one_letter_code
_entity_poly.pdbx_strand_id
1 'polypeptide(L)'
;VDFSNLFAVLKMGPEVSGPYATLADAQAAGAVTINYGTFVMTIVNFLIVALAIFGVVKSFNKMKRKKAEEPPSEPTLKECPFCFTEISIKATRCPNCTSELN
;
A
#
# COMPACT_ATOMS: atom_id res chain seq x y z
N VAL A 1 -22.55 -0.84 -12.82
CA VAL A 1 -23.59 -0.23 -11.98
C VAL A 1 -23.27 1.25 -11.90
N ASP A 2 -24.08 2.10 -12.53
CA ASP A 2 -23.83 3.55 -12.60
C ASP A 2 -24.71 4.27 -11.57
N PHE A 3 -24.07 4.87 -10.57
CA PHE A 3 -24.73 5.64 -9.53
C PHE A 3 -24.59 7.15 -9.78
N SER A 4 -23.96 7.56 -10.88
CA SER A 4 -23.61 8.97 -11.12
C SER A 4 -24.85 9.85 -11.21
N ASN A 5 -25.98 9.34 -11.73
CA ASN A 5 -27.23 10.09 -11.85
C ASN A 5 -28.13 10.04 -10.61
N LEU A 6 -27.62 9.60 -9.44
CA LEU A 6 -28.34 9.74 -8.17
C LEU A 6 -28.01 11.09 -7.53
N PHE A 7 -28.99 11.99 -7.56
CA PHE A 7 -28.87 13.32 -6.99
C PHE A 7 -30.18 13.80 -6.38
N ALA A 8 -30.08 14.61 -5.33
CA ALA A 8 -31.22 15.24 -4.68
C ALA A 8 -31.24 16.73 -5.06
N VAL A 9 -32.35 17.19 -5.63
CA VAL A 9 -32.54 18.61 -5.95
C VAL A 9 -33.04 19.32 -4.69
N LEU A 10 -32.24 20.24 -4.15
CA LEU A 10 -32.60 21.02 -2.96
C LEU A 10 -33.36 22.29 -3.32
N LYS A 11 -33.03 22.90 -4.46
CA LYS A 11 -33.68 24.09 -4.97
C LYS A 11 -33.77 23.98 -6.49
N MET A 12 -34.98 24.15 -7.01
CA MET A 12 -35.20 24.21 -8.46
C MET A 12 -34.50 25.43 -9.04
N GLY A 13 -33.91 25.25 -10.21
CA GLY A 13 -33.25 26.32 -10.94
C GLY A 13 -34.23 27.39 -11.42
N PRO A 14 -33.79 28.64 -11.59
CA PRO A 14 -34.65 29.74 -12.07
C PRO A 14 -35.08 29.58 -13.53
N GLU A 15 -34.35 28.79 -14.33
CA GLU A 15 -34.53 28.66 -15.78
C GLU A 15 -35.55 27.57 -16.16
N VAL A 16 -35.62 26.46 -15.42
CA VAL A 16 -36.49 25.31 -15.73
C VAL A 16 -37.01 24.67 -14.44
N SER A 17 -38.32 24.76 -14.19
CA SER A 17 -38.99 24.14 -13.04
C SER A 17 -39.59 22.78 -13.42
N GLY A 18 -38.81 21.72 -13.28
CA GLY A 18 -39.26 20.36 -13.57
C GLY A 18 -38.23 19.31 -13.17
N PRO A 19 -38.62 18.02 -13.13
CA PRO A 19 -37.70 16.94 -12.78
C PRO A 19 -36.60 16.83 -13.86
N TYR A 20 -35.35 17.05 -13.45
CA TYR A 20 -34.19 16.94 -14.33
C TYR A 20 -33.87 15.46 -14.59
N ALA A 21 -33.68 15.08 -15.85
CA ALA A 21 -33.39 13.71 -16.24
C ALA A 21 -31.95 13.28 -15.90
N THR A 22 -31.02 14.24 -15.91
CA THR A 22 -29.60 14.00 -15.61
C THR A 22 -29.01 15.08 -14.70
N LEU A 23 -27.89 14.75 -14.06
CA LEU A 23 -27.12 15.71 -13.27
C LEU A 23 -26.70 16.93 -14.07
N ALA A 24 -26.31 16.72 -15.32
CA ALA A 24 -25.86 17.78 -16.21
C ALA A 24 -26.99 18.78 -16.51
N ASP A 25 -28.21 18.28 -16.69
CA ASP A 25 -29.39 19.13 -16.95
C ASP A 25 -29.77 19.95 -15.70
N ALA A 26 -29.66 19.35 -14.51
CA ALA A 26 -29.93 20.05 -13.26
C ALA A 26 -28.90 21.16 -12.98
N GLN A 27 -27.62 20.90 -13.25
CA GLN A 27 -26.56 21.89 -13.14
C GLN A 27 -26.70 23.01 -14.17
N ALA A 28 -27.06 22.68 -15.42
CA ALA A 28 -27.29 23.65 -16.48
C ALA A 28 -28.47 24.59 -16.19
N ALA A 29 -29.53 24.07 -15.54
CA ALA A 29 -30.68 24.87 -15.10
C ALA A 29 -30.38 25.77 -13.88
N GLY A 30 -29.18 25.70 -13.30
CA GLY A 30 -28.82 26.42 -12.08
C GLY A 30 -29.50 25.88 -10.83
N ALA A 31 -29.96 24.62 -10.85
CA ALA A 31 -30.54 23.98 -9.69
C ALA A 31 -29.45 23.63 -8.67
N VAL A 32 -29.77 23.82 -7.38
CA VAL A 32 -28.86 23.40 -6.31
C VAL A 32 -29.10 21.92 -6.06
N THR A 33 -28.13 21.08 -6.44
CA THR A 33 -28.20 19.62 -6.28
C THR A 33 -27.16 19.09 -5.31
N ILE A 34 -27.53 18.07 -4.52
CA ILE A 34 -26.58 17.21 -3.80
C ILE A 34 -26.32 15.98 -4.67
N ASN A 35 -25.10 15.86 -5.17
CA ASN A 35 -24.66 14.79 -6.06
C ASN A 35 -24.01 13.66 -5.23
N TYR A 36 -24.82 12.95 -4.45
CA TYR A 36 -24.31 11.89 -3.58
C TYR A 36 -23.89 10.64 -4.38
N GLY A 37 -24.49 10.42 -5.55
CA GLY A 37 -24.13 9.34 -6.46
C GLY A 37 -22.68 9.38 -6.92
N THR A 38 -22.20 10.55 -7.36
CA THR A 38 -20.80 10.77 -7.76
C THR A 38 -19.83 10.67 -6.59
N PHE A 39 -20.26 11.09 -5.39
CA PHE A 39 -19.45 10.97 -4.18
C PHE A 39 -19.22 9.51 -3.79
N VAL A 40 -20.28 8.70 -3.79
CA VAL A 40 -20.18 7.25 -3.52
C VAL A 40 -19.33 6.56 -4.59
N MET A 41 -19.49 6.92 -5.87
CA MET A 41 -18.66 6.37 -6.95
C MET A 41 -17.17 6.65 -6.72
N THR A 42 -16.84 7.88 -6.29
CA THR A 42 -15.46 8.27 -5.98
C THR A 42 -14.89 7.45 -4.82
N ILE A 43 -15.68 7.25 -3.75
CA ILE A 43 -15.29 6.41 -2.61
C ILE A 43 -15.06 4.96 -3.05
N VAL A 44 -15.98 4.40 -3.85
CA VAL A 44 -15.87 3.02 -4.34
C VAL A 44 -14.61 2.85 -5.20
N ASN A 45 -14.34 3.77 -6.13
CA ASN A 45 -13.13 3.75 -6.94
C ASN A 45 -11.87 3.82 -6.07
N PHE A 46 -11.85 4.71 -5.08
CA PHE A 46 -10.74 4.82 -4.14
C PHE A 46 -10.52 3.51 -3.37
N LEU A 47 -11.58 2.89 -2.86
CA LEU A 47 -11.49 1.62 -2.14
C LEU A 47 -11.01 0.47 -3.03
N ILE A 48 -11.47 0.39 -4.28
CA ILE A 48 -11.01 -0.63 -5.24
C ILE A 48 -9.51 -0.50 -5.48
N VAL A 49 -9.03 0.72 -5.77
CA VAL A 49 -7.60 0.98 -6.01
C VAL A 49 -6.79 0.71 -4.75
N ALA A 50 -7.26 1.15 -3.57
CA ALA A 50 -6.59 0.91 -2.30
C ALA A 50 -6.46 -0.59 -1.99
N LEU A 51 -7.53 -1.38 -2.19
CA LEU A 51 -7.52 -2.82 -1.99
C LEU A 51 -6.59 -3.54 -3.00
N ALA A 52 -6.57 -3.08 -4.25
CA ALA A 52 -5.67 -3.62 -5.27
C ALA A 52 -4.20 -3.39 -4.90
N ILE A 53 -3.81 -2.16 -4.55
CA ILE A 53 -2.44 -1.83 -4.12
C ILE A 53 -2.07 -2.59 -2.85
N PHE A 54 -2.97 -2.63 -1.86
CA PHE A 54 -2.76 -3.39 -0.62
C PHE A 54 -2.53 -4.88 -0.90
N GLY A 55 -3.32 -5.48 -1.80
CA GLY A 55 -3.16 -6.88 -2.22
C GLY A 55 -1.81 -7.14 -2.86
N VAL A 56 -1.35 -6.26 -3.75
CA VAL A 56 -0.04 -6.36 -4.41
C VAL A 56 1.10 -6.26 -3.38
N VAL A 57 1.09 -5.24 -2.52
CA VAL A 57 2.12 -5.05 -1.48
C VAL A 57 2.14 -6.24 -0.51
N LYS A 58 0.97 -6.73 -0.09
CA LYS A 58 0.86 -7.91 0.79
C LYS A 58 1.42 -9.17 0.13
N SER A 59 1.11 -9.39 -1.15
CA SER A 59 1.63 -10.54 -1.92
C SER A 59 3.16 -10.47 -2.06
N PHE A 60 3.68 -9.30 -2.41
CA PHE A 60 5.10 -9.06 -2.57
C PHE A 60 5.87 -9.23 -1.25
N ASN A 61 5.35 -8.69 -0.14
CA ASN A 61 5.93 -8.86 1.19
C ASN A 61 5.90 -10.34 1.64
N LYS A 62 4.82 -11.08 1.34
CA LYS A 62 4.73 -12.51 1.63
C LYS A 62 5.76 -13.32 0.84
N MET A 63 6.00 -12.98 -0.42
CA MET A 63 7.01 -13.63 -1.26
C MET A 63 8.44 -13.32 -0.78
N LYS A 64 8.73 -12.07 -0.43
CA LYS A 64 10.02 -11.71 0.19
C LYS A 64 10.26 -12.43 1.51
N ARG A 65 9.24 -12.57 2.35
CA ARG A 65 9.36 -13.28 3.64
C ARG A 65 9.67 -14.76 3.45
N LYS A 66 9.05 -15.42 2.47
CA LYS A 66 9.36 -16.82 2.11
C LYS A 66 10.79 -17.00 1.59
N LYS A 67 11.36 -15.97 0.95
CA LYS A 67 12.76 -15.99 0.50
C LYS A 67 13.75 -15.72 1.64
N ALA A 68 13.30 -15.09 2.72
CA ALA A 68 14.08 -14.88 3.95
C ALA A 68 13.98 -16.05 4.95
N GLU A 69 13.22 -17.10 4.63
CA GLU A 69 13.18 -18.39 5.34
C GLU A 69 14.22 -19.40 4.80
N GLU A 70 15.14 -18.96 3.93
CA GLU A 70 16.44 -19.65 3.84
C GLU A 70 17.09 -19.51 5.23
N PRO A 71 17.47 -20.63 5.88
CA PRO A 71 17.98 -20.58 7.24
C PRO A 71 19.10 -19.54 7.28
N PRO A 72 19.10 -18.61 8.26
CA PRO A 72 20.18 -17.64 8.37
C PRO A 72 21.46 -18.46 8.36
N SER A 73 22.29 -18.24 7.33
CA SER A 73 23.56 -18.96 7.17
C SER A 73 24.23 -18.92 8.53
N GLU A 74 24.41 -20.09 9.15
CA GLU A 74 25.03 -20.19 10.47
C GLU A 74 26.24 -19.25 10.47
N PRO A 75 26.39 -18.38 11.48
CA PRO A 75 27.43 -17.37 11.46
C PRO A 75 28.76 -18.08 11.21
N THR A 76 29.37 -17.86 10.05
CA THR A 76 30.62 -18.55 9.67
C THR A 76 31.84 -17.88 10.31
N LEU A 77 31.64 -16.70 10.88
CA LEU A 77 32.64 -15.83 11.44
C LEU A 77 32.40 -15.64 12.95
N LYS A 78 33.48 -15.74 13.73
CA LYS A 78 33.59 -15.33 15.14
C LYS A 78 34.59 -14.19 15.24
N GLU A 79 34.44 -13.32 16.23
CA GLU A 79 35.46 -12.33 16.54
C GLU A 79 36.61 -12.96 17.34
N CYS A 80 37.85 -12.63 16.98
CA CYS A 80 39.00 -13.01 17.77
C CYS A 80 39.03 -12.22 19.10
N PRO A 81 39.08 -12.88 20.28
CA PRO A 81 39.08 -12.21 21.59
C PRO A 81 40.33 -11.36 21.87
N PHE A 82 41.42 -11.54 21.10
CA PHE A 82 42.67 -10.83 21.31
C PHE A 82 42.83 -9.60 20.40
N CYS A 83 42.37 -9.68 19.16
CA CYS A 83 42.60 -8.66 18.14
C CYS A 83 41.33 -8.14 17.46
N PHE A 84 40.15 -8.61 17.88
CA PHE A 84 38.83 -8.17 17.41
C PHE A 84 38.62 -8.26 15.89
N THR A 85 39.39 -9.11 15.23
CA THR A 85 39.27 -9.36 13.79
C THR A 85 38.28 -10.49 13.57
N GLU A 86 37.43 -10.37 12.54
CA GLU A 86 36.51 -11.44 12.12
C GLU A 86 37.30 -12.61 11.52
N ILE A 87 37.10 -13.81 12.07
CA ILE A 87 37.82 -15.04 11.71
C ILE A 87 36.85 -16.21 11.63
N SER A 88 37.19 -17.28 10.91
CA SER A 88 36.30 -18.45 10.80
C SER A 88 36.06 -19.13 12.15
N ILE A 89 34.86 -19.64 12.40
CA ILE A 89 34.53 -20.35 13.66
C ILE A 89 35.49 -21.52 13.95
N LYS A 90 35.91 -22.25 12.91
CA LYS A 90 36.79 -23.42 13.02
C LYS A 90 38.28 -23.07 13.16
N ALA A 91 38.64 -21.78 13.18
CA ALA A 91 40.03 -21.38 13.35
C ALA A 91 40.52 -21.72 14.77
N THR A 92 41.57 -22.54 14.82
CA THR A 92 42.35 -22.86 16.03
C THR A 92 43.46 -21.83 16.28
N ARG A 93 43.83 -21.04 15.26
CA ARG A 93 44.79 -19.94 15.36
C ARG A 93 44.32 -18.71 14.57
N CYS A 94 44.54 -17.53 15.13
CA CYS A 94 44.18 -16.27 14.47
C CYS A 94 45.19 -15.91 13.37
N PRO A 95 44.77 -15.63 12.12
CA PRO A 95 45.67 -15.22 11.04
C PRO A 95 46.27 -13.82 11.22
N ASN A 96 45.61 -12.93 11.98
CA ASN A 96 46.05 -11.55 12.17
C ASN A 96 47.07 -11.43 13.32
N CYS A 97 46.74 -11.96 14.50
CA CYS A 97 47.58 -11.83 15.71
C CYS A 97 48.30 -13.11 16.12
N THR A 98 48.16 -14.22 15.38
CA THR A 98 48.81 -15.51 15.65
C THR A 98 48.47 -16.17 16.99
N SER A 99 47.52 -15.63 17.75
CA SER A 99 47.06 -16.19 19.02
C SER A 99 46.36 -17.54 18.83
N GLU A 100 46.54 -18.46 19.77
CA GLU A 100 45.80 -19.72 19.82
C GLU A 100 44.39 -19.49 20.36
N LEU A 101 43.42 -20.05 19.64
CA LEU A 101 41.98 -19.93 19.87
C LEU A 101 41.44 -21.34 20.04
N ASN A 102 41.86 -21.98 21.12
CA ASN A 102 41.45 -23.33 21.48
C ASN A 102 40.00 -23.34 21.98
#